data_AF-A0A140K5I1-F1
#
_entry.id   AF-A0A140K5I1-F1
#
_cell.length_a   1.000
_cell.length_b   1.000
_cell.length_c   1.000
_cell.angle_alpha   90.00
_cell.angle_beta   90.00
_cell.angle_gamma   90.00
#
_symmetry.space_group_name_H-M   'P 1'
#
loop_
_entity.id
_entity.type
_entity.pdbx_description
1 polymer ?
#
loop_
_entity_poly.entity_id
_entity_poly.type
_entity_poly.pdbx_seq_one_letter_code
_entity_poly.pdbx_strand_id
1 'polypeptide(L)' 'MTQDAIAIVGIGCRFPDAKNPQAFWHLLREGRDAITEVPKSRWDV' A
#
# COMPACT_ATOMS: atom_id res chain seq x y z
N MET A 1 14.41 -2.52 33.93
CA MET A 1 13.05 -2.06 33.61
C MET A 1 12.83 -2.33 32.14
N THR A 2 11.98 -3.29 31.78
CA THR A 2 11.54 -3.45 30.38
C THR A 2 10.57 -2.31 30.10
N GLN A 3 10.94 -1.42 29.18
CA GLN A 3 10.05 -0.36 28.72
C GLN A 3 8.79 -1.00 28.13
N ASP A 4 7.61 -0.51 28.51
CA ASP A 4 6.34 -1.06 28.01
C ASP A 4 6.29 -0.93 26.48
N ALA A 5 5.99 -2.03 25.80
CA ALA A 5 5.90 -2.05 24.35
C ALA A 5 4.69 -1.24 23.87
N ILE A 6 4.82 -0.57 22.72
CA ILE A 6 3.74 0.17 22.09
C ILE A 6 2.98 -0.75 21.13
N ALA A 7 1.68 -0.91 21.34
CA ALA A 7 0.82 -1.71 20.47
C ALA A 7 0.34 -0.94 19.23
N ILE A 8 0.38 -1.59 18.06
CA ILE A 8 -0.30 -1.11 16.86
C ILE A 8 -1.71 -1.72 16.87
N VAL A 9 -2.71 -0.88 17.14
CA VAL A 9 -4.11 -1.32 17.29
C VAL A 9 -4.96 -1.19 16.02
N GLY A 10 -4.38 -0.69 14.92
CA GLY A 10 -5.07 -0.56 13.64
C GLY A 10 -4.14 -0.15 12.51
N ILE A 11 -4.52 -0.50 11.28
CA ILE A 11 -3.81 -0.12 10.05
C ILE A 11 -4.79 0.30 8.96
N GLY A 12 -4.36 1.21 8.09
CA GLY A 12 -5.08 1.62 6.89
C GLY A 12 -4.10 2.18 5.87
N CYS A 13 -4.29 1.85 4.59
CA CYS A 13 -3.37 2.27 3.54
C CYS A 13 -4.06 2.30 2.17
N ARG A 14 -3.46 3.05 1.25
CA ARG A 14 -3.78 3.03 -0.18
C ARG A 14 -2.48 3.14 -0.97
N PHE A 15 -2.27 2.18 -1.86
CA PHE A 15 -1.09 2.05 -2.71
C PHE A 15 -1.51 1.94 -4.19
N PRO A 16 -0.58 2.03 -5.15
CA PRO A 16 -0.86 1.68 -6.54
C PRO A 16 -1.52 0.31 -6.64
N ASP A 17 -2.60 0.23 -7.41
CA ASP A 17 -3.45 -0.97 -7.58
C ASP A 17 -4.01 -1.61 -6.28
N ALA A 18 -3.96 -0.90 -5.14
CA ALA A 18 -4.41 -1.45 -3.85
C ALA A 18 -5.09 -0.37 -2.98
N LYS A 19 -6.42 -0.41 -2.93
CA LYS A 19 -7.23 0.61 -2.23
C LYS A 19 -7.35 0.45 -0.71
N ASN A 20 -6.87 -0.66 -0.15
CA ASN A 20 -6.95 -0.99 1.27
C ASN A 20 -5.90 -2.07 1.64
N PRO A 21 -5.67 -2.36 2.93
CA PRO A 21 -4.68 -3.36 3.36
C PRO A 21 -4.88 -4.75 2.77
N GLN A 22 -6.14 -5.19 2.59
CA GLN A 22 -6.46 -6.48 1.99
C GLN A 22 -6.00 -6.57 0.53
N ALA A 23 -6.30 -5.54 -0.26
CA ALA A 23 -5.89 -5.46 -1.66
C ALA A 23 -4.36 -5.38 -1.79
N PHE A 24 -3.71 -4.65 -0.88
CA PHE A 24 -2.24 -4.58 -0.84
C PHE A 24 -1.62 -5.93 -0.54
N TRP A 25 -2.17 -6.68 0.42
CA TRP A 25 -1.70 -8.03 0.71
C TRP A 25 -1.85 -8.98 -0.49
N HIS A 26 -2.96 -8.91 -1.22
CA HIS A 26 -3.13 -9.70 -2.44
C HIS A 26 -2.10 -9.35 -3.51
N LEU A 27 -1.84 -8.06 -3.73
CA LEU A 27 -0.81 -7.60 -4.66
C LEU A 27 0.58 -8.18 -4.33
N LEU A 28 0.99 -8.12 -3.06
CA LEU A 28 2.27 -8.67 -2.60
C LEU A 28 2.32 -10.19 -2.75
N ARG A 29 1.26 -10.89 -2.33
CA ARG A 29 1.19 -12.36 -2.37
C ARG A 29 1.24 -12.90 -3.79
N GLU A 30 0.68 -12.17 -4.76
CA GLU A 30 0.70 -12.52 -6.18
C GLU A 30 1.99 -12.07 -6.88
N GLY A 31 2.83 -11.25 -6.22
CA GLY A 31 4.06 -10.73 -6.81
C GLY A 31 3.83 -9.82 -8.02
N ARG A 32 2.68 -9.13 -8.09
CA ARG A 32 2.34 -8.26 -9.23
C ARG A 32 3.11 -6.94 -9.18
N ASP A 33 3.51 -6.46 -10.35
CA ASP A 33 4.04 -5.11 -10.52
C ASP A 33 2.89 -4.10 -10.65
N ALA A 34 2.98 -3.00 -9.92
CA ALA A 34 1.99 -1.94 -9.85
C ALA A 34 2.46 -0.63 -10.49
N ILE A 35 3.66 -0.60 -11.06
CA ILE A 35 4.18 0.56 -11.78
C ILE A 35 3.43 0.69 -13.11
N THR A 36 2.97 1.91 -13.37
CA THR A 36 2.30 2.26 -14.63
C THR A 36 2.97 3.49 -15.24
N GLU A 37 2.69 3.75 -16.51
CA GLU A 37 2.94 5.07 -17.07
C GLU A 37 2.21 6.16 -16.26
N VAL A 38 2.73 7.38 -16.37
CA VAL A 38 2.08 8.54 -15.75
C VAL A 38 0.68 8.69 -16.34
N PRO A 39 -0.38 8.77 -15.50
CA PRO A 39 -1.72 9.01 -16.01
C PRO A 39 -1.80 10.38 -16.71
N LYS A 40 -2.40 10.44 -17.90
CA LYS A 40 -2.60 11.69 -18.67
C LYS A 40 -3.33 12.79 -17.90
N SER A 41 -4.09 12.43 -16.87
CA SER A 41 -4.76 13.38 -15.96
C SER A 41 -3.80 14.11 -15.02
N ARG A 42 -2.54 13.68 -14.92
CA ARG A 42 -1.53 14.31 -14.06
C ARG A 42 -0.79 15.42 -14.82
N TRP A 43 -0.29 15.11 -16.01
CA TRP A 43 0.33 16.07 -16.96
C TRP A 43 0.47 15.42 -18.34
N ASP A 44 0.67 16.26 -19.36
CA ASP A 44 0.97 15.82 -20.73
C ASP A 44 2.48 15.54 -20.83
N VAL A 45 2.83 14.30 -21.15
CA VAL A 45 4.22 13.84 -21.35
C VAL A 45 4.55 13.78 -22.83
#